data_AF-D0IC46-F1
#
_entry.id   AF-D0IC46-F1
#
_cell.length_a   1.000
_cell.length_b   1.000
_cell.length_c   1.000
_cell.angle_alpha   90.00
_cell.angle_beta   90.00
_cell.angle_gamma   90.00
#
_symmetry.space_group_name_H-M   'P 1'
#
loop_
_entity.id
_entity.type
_entity.pdbx_description
1 polymer ?
#
loop_
_entity_poly.entity_id
_entity_poly.type
_entity_poly.pdbx_seq_one_letter_code
_entity_poly.pdbx_strand_id
1 'polypeptide(L)'
;MTQEFDVAYDVAVLGATGAVGRTIIEVLEERKFPVRNLHLLASERSAGETIRFNGKSVRVKDVEDFDWSQVQIALFSAGAELSDRWAPIAADEGVIVIDNTSRFRYDYDVPLVVPEVNPEAIADFRNRNIIANPNCSTIQMLVALKPIYDAVGIERINVCTYQSVSGSGKKGIDELAGQTVKLLNSQEAEPNTYKKQIAFNCLPHIDEFMDNGYTKEEMKMVWETQKILGDDSVAVNPTCVRVPVFYGHAEAVHIECQQPLDATEAMDLLSRAEGVEVYYGEDYPTQVKEATGKDHVMVGRVRNDISHPNGLNMWVVADNVRKGAATNSVQIAELLIRDYL
;
A
#
# COMPACT_ATOMS: atom_id res chain seq x y z
N MET A 1 8.84 -12.41 -17.27
CA MET A 1 8.68 -13.85 -17.58
C MET A 1 7.38 -14.30 -16.94
N THR A 2 6.43 -14.84 -17.70
CA THR A 2 5.23 -15.46 -17.13
C THR A 2 5.66 -16.76 -16.46
N GLN A 3 5.65 -16.80 -15.12
CA GLN A 3 5.79 -18.05 -14.38
C GLN A 3 4.56 -18.92 -14.68
N GLU A 4 4.77 -20.12 -15.21
CA GLU A 4 3.75 -21.16 -15.21
C GLU A 4 3.76 -21.80 -13.83
N PHE A 5 2.64 -21.70 -13.12
CA PHE A 5 2.46 -22.35 -11.83
C PHE A 5 1.84 -23.73 -12.06
N ASP A 6 2.55 -24.80 -11.67
CA ASP A 6 2.08 -26.18 -11.80
C ASP A 6 0.95 -26.54 -10.81
N VAL A 7 0.73 -25.69 -9.79
CA VAL A 7 -0.24 -25.89 -8.71
C VAL A 7 -1.16 -24.66 -8.61
N ALA A 8 -2.47 -24.90 -8.52
CA ALA A 8 -3.49 -23.86 -8.33
C ALA A 8 -4.03 -23.87 -6.90
N TYR A 9 -4.38 -22.70 -6.37
CA TYR A 9 -4.77 -22.47 -4.97
C TYR A 9 -6.21 -21.94 -4.88
N ASP A 10 -6.92 -22.36 -3.85
CA ASP A 10 -8.23 -21.81 -3.47
C ASP A 10 -8.00 -20.55 -2.62
N VAL A 11 -8.54 -19.41 -3.07
CA VAL A 11 -8.22 -18.07 -2.54
C VAL A 11 -9.49 -17.38 -2.07
N ALA A 12 -9.44 -16.76 -0.88
CA ALA A 12 -10.49 -15.86 -0.40
C ALA A 12 -10.06 -14.39 -0.49
N VAL A 13 -11.01 -13.49 -0.77
CA VAL A 13 -10.82 -12.03 -0.67
C VAL A 13 -11.89 -11.48 0.28
N LEU A 14 -11.48 -11.05 1.47
CA LEU A 14 -12.37 -10.42 2.45
C LEU A 14 -12.36 -8.90 2.29
N GLY A 15 -13.53 -8.30 2.07
CA GLY A 15 -13.67 -6.90 1.67
C GLY A 15 -13.75 -6.72 0.16
N ALA A 16 -14.18 -7.75 -0.57
CA ALA A 16 -14.21 -7.82 -2.03
C ALA A 16 -14.97 -6.65 -2.71
N THR A 17 -15.92 -6.01 -2.02
CA THR A 17 -16.72 -4.91 -2.57
C THR A 17 -16.08 -3.53 -2.39
N GLY A 18 -15.06 -3.41 -1.53
CA GLY A 18 -14.30 -2.18 -1.32
C GLY A 18 -13.34 -1.87 -2.47
N ALA A 19 -12.80 -0.64 -2.50
CA ALA A 19 -11.91 -0.19 -3.57
C ALA A 19 -10.68 -1.10 -3.72
N VAL A 20 -9.95 -1.34 -2.61
CA VAL A 20 -8.78 -2.23 -2.62
C VAL A 20 -9.16 -3.68 -2.90
N GLY A 21 -10.27 -4.19 -2.33
CA GLY A 21 -10.71 -5.56 -2.59
C GLY A 21 -11.03 -5.83 -4.05
N ARG A 22 -11.67 -4.89 -4.75
CA ARG A 22 -11.89 -4.96 -6.20
C ARG A 22 -10.57 -4.97 -6.96
N THR A 23 -9.65 -4.09 -6.58
CA THR A 23 -8.32 -4.03 -7.20
C THR A 23 -7.50 -5.29 -6.94
N ILE A 24 -7.61 -5.94 -5.76
CA ILE A 24 -7.00 -7.24 -5.51
C ILE A 24 -7.50 -8.28 -6.53
N ILE A 25 -8.80 -8.32 -6.81
CA ILE A 25 -9.39 -9.24 -7.78
C ILE A 25 -8.89 -8.95 -9.20
N GLU A 26 -8.81 -7.68 -9.58
CA GLU A 26 -8.25 -7.23 -10.87
C GLU A 26 -6.78 -7.65 -11.00
N VAL A 27 -5.96 -7.39 -9.98
CA VAL A 27 -4.53 -7.72 -9.97
C VAL A 27 -4.31 -9.23 -10.03
N LEU A 28 -5.09 -10.04 -9.30
CA LEU A 28 -5.03 -11.50 -9.39
C LEU A 28 -5.26 -11.99 -10.83
N GLU A 29 -6.21 -11.39 -11.55
CA GLU A 29 -6.52 -11.71 -12.95
C GLU A 29 -5.41 -11.24 -13.90
N GLU A 30 -5.00 -9.97 -13.80
CA GLU A 30 -3.97 -9.36 -14.67
C GLU A 30 -2.61 -10.06 -14.53
N ARG A 31 -2.24 -10.42 -13.30
CA ARG A 31 -0.99 -11.13 -13.00
C ARG A 31 -1.07 -12.64 -13.22
N LYS A 32 -2.26 -13.14 -13.58
CA LYS A 32 -2.53 -14.57 -13.79
C LYS A 32 -2.13 -15.41 -12.58
N PHE A 33 -2.46 -14.92 -11.38
CA PHE A 33 -2.26 -15.68 -10.15
C PHE A 33 -2.98 -17.04 -10.28
N PRO A 34 -2.38 -18.15 -9.84
CA PRO A 34 -2.90 -19.49 -10.09
C PRO A 34 -4.09 -19.84 -9.19
N VAL A 35 -5.22 -19.16 -9.40
CA VAL A 35 -6.45 -19.37 -8.63
C VAL A 35 -7.24 -20.57 -9.19
N ARG A 36 -7.54 -21.55 -8.34
CA ARG A 36 -8.45 -22.67 -8.62
C ARG A 36 -9.90 -22.24 -8.41
N ASN A 37 -10.25 -21.86 -7.18
CA ASN A 37 -11.54 -21.24 -6.84
C ASN A 37 -11.31 -19.91 -6.12
N LEU A 38 -12.06 -18.87 -6.53
CA LEU A 38 -12.06 -17.56 -5.88
C LEU A 38 -13.31 -17.40 -5.02
N HIS A 39 -13.12 -17.11 -3.74
CA HIS A 39 -14.17 -16.88 -2.76
C HIS A 39 -14.20 -15.40 -2.39
N LEU A 40 -15.28 -14.71 -2.77
CA LEU A 40 -15.43 -13.28 -2.50
C LEU A 40 -16.29 -13.09 -1.25
N LEU A 41 -15.74 -12.42 -0.24
CA LEU A 41 -16.36 -12.27 1.08
C LEU A 41 -16.54 -10.80 1.42
N ALA A 42 -17.66 -10.48 2.05
CA ALA A 42 -17.96 -9.17 2.61
C ALA A 42 -18.95 -9.32 3.78
N SER A 43 -19.35 -8.21 4.40
CA SER A 43 -20.47 -8.21 5.36
C SER A 43 -21.79 -8.57 4.68
N GLU A 44 -22.78 -9.03 5.46
CA GLU A 44 -24.18 -9.26 5.06
C GLU A 44 -24.73 -8.20 4.09
N ARG A 45 -24.49 -6.91 4.36
CA ARG A 45 -24.97 -5.78 3.54
C ARG A 45 -24.52 -5.81 2.07
N SER A 46 -23.41 -6.47 1.79
CA SER A 46 -22.80 -6.59 0.47
C SER A 46 -22.92 -8.00 -0.12
N ALA A 47 -23.44 -8.96 0.65
CA ALA A 47 -23.65 -10.32 0.16
C ALA A 47 -24.68 -10.32 -0.98
N GLY A 48 -24.42 -11.11 -2.01
CA GLY A 48 -25.26 -11.20 -3.21
C GLY A 48 -24.80 -10.35 -4.39
N GLU A 49 -23.87 -9.40 -4.22
CA GLU A 49 -23.20 -8.76 -5.35
C GLU A 49 -22.44 -9.81 -6.19
N THR A 50 -22.26 -9.56 -7.48
CA THR A 50 -21.47 -10.41 -8.37
C THR A 50 -20.32 -9.62 -8.98
N ILE A 51 -19.12 -10.15 -8.90
CA ILE A 51 -17.91 -9.57 -9.48
C ILE A 51 -17.38 -10.52 -10.55
N ARG A 52 -16.86 -9.97 -11.66
CA ARG A 52 -16.26 -10.78 -12.71
C ARG A 52 -14.82 -11.14 -12.35
N PHE A 53 -14.43 -12.38 -12.64
CA PHE A 53 -13.05 -12.86 -12.52
C PHE A 53 -12.82 -13.96 -13.56
N ASN A 54 -11.81 -13.82 -14.42
CA ASN A 54 -11.47 -14.78 -15.48
C ASN A 54 -12.68 -15.16 -16.35
N GLY A 55 -13.47 -14.15 -16.75
CA GLY A 55 -14.67 -14.33 -17.56
C GLY A 55 -15.87 -15.00 -16.86
N LYS A 56 -15.77 -15.33 -15.56
CA LYS A 56 -16.85 -15.92 -14.76
C LYS A 56 -17.42 -14.89 -13.79
N SER A 57 -18.72 -14.98 -13.50
CA SER A 57 -19.35 -14.20 -12.42
C SER A 57 -19.20 -14.95 -11.10
N VAL A 58 -18.54 -14.33 -10.13
CA VAL A 58 -18.35 -14.86 -8.77
C VAL A 58 -19.25 -14.09 -7.81
N ARG A 59 -20.09 -14.80 -7.05
CA ARG A 59 -21.01 -14.19 -6.09
C ARG A 59 -20.28 -13.89 -4.78
N VAL A 60 -20.47 -12.68 -4.26
CA VAL A 60 -20.03 -12.26 -2.93
C VAL A 60 -20.89 -12.96 -1.87
N LYS A 61 -20.24 -13.63 -0.93
CA LYS A 61 -20.85 -14.32 0.20
C LYS A 61 -20.66 -13.52 1.49
N ASP A 62 -21.50 -13.78 2.48
CA ASP A 62 -21.25 -13.30 3.83
C ASP A 62 -20.04 -14.05 4.42
N VAL A 63 -19.18 -13.32 5.12
CA VAL A 63 -18.05 -13.89 5.85
C VAL A 63 -18.50 -14.72 7.05
N GLU A 64 -19.65 -14.40 7.66
CA GLU A 64 -20.20 -15.13 8.81
C GLU A 64 -20.49 -16.61 8.50
N ASP A 65 -20.94 -16.88 7.27
CA ASP A 65 -21.30 -18.22 6.81
C ASP A 65 -20.15 -18.93 6.06
N PHE A 66 -18.95 -18.36 6.08
CA PHE A 66 -17.84 -18.87 5.29
C PHE A 66 -17.04 -19.95 6.04
N ASP A 67 -16.83 -21.07 5.36
CA ASP A 67 -15.99 -22.17 5.82
C ASP A 67 -14.55 -21.95 5.33
N TRP A 68 -13.68 -21.51 6.26
CA TRP A 68 -12.29 -21.16 5.98
C TRP A 68 -11.43 -22.36 5.56
N SER A 69 -11.81 -23.58 5.93
CA SER A 69 -11.07 -24.80 5.54
C SER A 69 -11.03 -25.05 4.02
N GLN A 70 -11.85 -24.31 3.25
CA GLN A 70 -11.95 -24.41 1.80
C GLN A 70 -10.82 -23.70 1.05
N VAL A 71 -10.04 -22.85 1.71
CA VAL A 71 -9.03 -21.99 1.06
C VAL A 71 -7.64 -22.19 1.67
N GLN A 72 -6.60 -21.91 0.90
CA GLN A 72 -5.22 -21.93 1.40
C GLN A 72 -4.69 -20.52 1.67
N ILE A 73 -5.18 -19.52 0.93
CA ILE A 73 -4.73 -18.13 1.03
C ILE A 73 -5.94 -17.22 1.15
N ALA A 74 -5.87 -16.23 2.04
CA ALA A 74 -6.86 -15.19 2.14
C ALA A 74 -6.25 -13.78 2.11
N LEU A 75 -6.79 -12.92 1.24
CA LEU A 75 -6.38 -11.52 1.10
C LEU A 75 -7.42 -10.63 1.79
N PHE A 76 -7.03 -9.99 2.88
CA PHE A 76 -7.93 -9.22 3.73
C PHE A 76 -7.79 -7.72 3.46
N SER A 77 -8.91 -7.05 3.22
CA SER A 77 -8.99 -5.59 3.07
C SER A 77 -10.36 -5.06 3.50
N ALA A 78 -10.84 -5.49 4.67
CA ALA A 78 -12.17 -5.14 5.19
C ALA A 78 -12.17 -4.22 6.42
N GLY A 79 -10.99 -3.77 6.87
CA GLY A 79 -10.83 -2.90 8.04
C GLY A 79 -10.37 -3.66 9.29
N ALA A 80 -9.65 -2.96 10.18
CA ALA A 80 -8.91 -3.56 11.29
C ALA A 80 -9.77 -4.38 12.26
N GLU A 81 -11.01 -3.97 12.50
CA GLU A 81 -11.95 -4.68 13.37
C GLU A 81 -12.33 -6.07 12.82
N LEU A 82 -12.61 -6.15 11.51
CA LEU A 82 -12.90 -7.44 10.87
C LEU A 82 -11.65 -8.31 10.78
N SER A 83 -10.48 -7.72 10.55
CA SER A 83 -9.22 -8.47 10.56
C SER A 83 -8.89 -9.02 11.95
N ASP A 84 -9.11 -8.26 13.02
CA ASP A 84 -8.92 -8.71 14.41
C ASP A 84 -9.78 -9.95 14.73
N ARG A 85 -11.00 -9.99 14.19
CA ARG A 85 -11.91 -11.14 14.36
C ARG A 85 -11.58 -12.33 13.46
N TRP A 86 -11.49 -12.09 12.15
CA TRP A 86 -11.50 -13.18 11.16
C TRP A 86 -10.12 -13.73 10.82
N ALA A 87 -9.05 -12.94 10.95
CA ALA A 87 -7.72 -13.43 10.59
C ALA A 87 -7.26 -14.56 11.51
N PRO A 88 -7.43 -14.49 12.85
CA PRO A 88 -7.12 -15.62 13.73
C PRO A 88 -7.96 -16.87 13.43
N ILE A 89 -9.26 -16.70 13.16
CA ILE A 89 -10.15 -17.83 12.83
C ILE A 89 -9.70 -18.53 11.56
N ALA A 90 -9.41 -17.77 10.50
CA ALA A 90 -8.90 -18.34 9.25
C ALA A 90 -7.54 -19.01 9.46
N ALA A 91 -6.64 -18.38 10.22
CA ALA A 91 -5.33 -18.91 10.54
C ALA A 91 -5.38 -20.25 11.30
N ASP A 92 -6.30 -20.39 12.26
CA ASP A 92 -6.52 -21.63 13.03
C ASP A 92 -7.03 -22.78 12.16
N GLU A 93 -7.72 -22.48 11.05
CA GLU A 93 -8.15 -23.45 10.03
C GLU A 93 -7.04 -23.76 8.98
N GLY A 94 -5.83 -23.23 9.19
CA GLY A 94 -4.67 -23.46 8.32
C GLY A 94 -4.57 -22.53 7.11
N VAL A 95 -5.41 -21.50 7.03
CA VAL A 95 -5.37 -20.49 5.96
C VAL A 95 -4.25 -19.49 6.22
N ILE A 96 -3.44 -19.18 5.21
CA ILE A 96 -2.45 -18.11 5.31
C ILE A 96 -3.09 -16.78 4.92
N VAL A 97 -3.19 -15.88 5.89
CA VAL A 97 -3.84 -14.57 5.73
C VAL A 97 -2.80 -13.50 5.39
N ILE A 98 -3.03 -12.75 4.32
CA ILE A 98 -2.30 -11.53 3.99
C ILE A 98 -3.22 -10.34 4.27
N ASP A 99 -2.94 -9.61 5.35
CA ASP A 99 -3.81 -8.58 5.89
C ASP A 99 -3.38 -7.16 5.50
N ASN A 100 -4.19 -6.47 4.69
CA ASN A 100 -4.00 -5.08 4.29
C ASN A 100 -4.64 -4.08 5.27
N THR A 101 -4.67 -4.41 6.56
CA THR A 101 -5.07 -3.47 7.60
C THR A 101 -3.90 -3.16 8.51
N SER A 102 -4.05 -2.13 9.35
CA SER A 102 -3.05 -1.78 10.35
C SER A 102 -3.05 -2.71 11.55
N ARG A 103 -3.98 -3.69 11.63
CA ARG A 103 -4.22 -4.45 12.86
C ARG A 103 -3.00 -5.21 13.34
N PHE A 104 -2.34 -5.97 12.46
CA PHE A 104 -1.25 -6.89 12.82
C PHE A 104 0.15 -6.35 12.49
N ARG A 105 0.26 -5.15 11.91
CA ARG A 105 1.54 -4.62 11.40
C ARG A 105 2.62 -4.49 12.46
N TYR A 106 2.22 -4.27 13.71
CA TYR A 106 3.14 -4.02 14.82
C TYR A 106 3.28 -5.20 15.78
N ASP A 107 2.53 -6.28 15.56
CA ASP A 107 2.68 -7.50 16.34
C ASP A 107 4.08 -8.09 16.03
N TYR A 108 4.84 -8.43 17.06
CA TYR A 108 6.23 -8.87 16.90
C TYR A 108 6.35 -10.19 16.15
N ASP A 109 5.35 -11.06 16.30
CA ASP A 109 5.27 -12.40 15.71
C ASP A 109 4.60 -12.42 14.33
N VAL A 110 4.22 -11.26 13.78
CA VAL A 110 3.64 -11.14 12.43
C VAL A 110 4.60 -10.36 11.52
N PRO A 111 5.05 -10.92 10.39
CA PRO A 111 5.93 -10.20 9.47
C PRO A 111 5.19 -9.07 8.76
N LEU A 112 5.89 -7.96 8.56
CA LEU A 112 5.44 -6.80 7.79
C LEU A 112 6.28 -6.70 6.52
N VAL A 113 5.68 -6.95 5.35
CA VAL A 113 6.45 -7.32 4.15
C VAL A 113 6.25 -6.35 2.99
N VAL A 114 7.35 -5.89 2.42
CA VAL A 114 7.42 -5.34 1.06
C VAL A 114 8.32 -6.27 0.25
N PRO A 115 7.80 -6.98 -0.78
CA PRO A 115 8.55 -7.97 -1.56
C PRO A 115 9.89 -7.49 -2.12
N GLU A 116 9.99 -6.21 -2.51
CA GLU A 116 11.22 -5.62 -3.04
C GLU A 116 12.23 -5.21 -1.94
N VAL A 117 11.86 -5.29 -0.66
CA VAL A 117 12.65 -4.75 0.46
C VAL A 117 13.10 -5.83 1.44
N ASN A 118 12.18 -6.65 1.92
CA ASN A 118 12.44 -7.69 2.93
C ASN A 118 11.69 -9.01 2.62
N PRO A 119 11.85 -9.59 1.41
CA PRO A 119 11.13 -10.80 1.02
C PRO A 119 11.37 -11.99 1.95
N GLU A 120 12.54 -12.06 2.58
CA GLU A 120 12.90 -13.10 3.56
C GLU A 120 11.97 -13.14 4.78
N ALA A 121 11.39 -11.99 5.18
CA ALA A 121 10.48 -11.90 6.31
C ALA A 121 9.18 -12.68 6.09
N ILE A 122 8.84 -13.05 4.83
CA ILE A 122 7.69 -13.91 4.54
C ILE A 122 7.76 -15.20 5.35
N ALA A 123 8.94 -15.79 5.57
CA ALA A 123 9.11 -17.06 6.30
C ALA A 123 8.42 -17.08 7.68
N ASP A 124 8.32 -15.93 8.33
CA ASP A 124 7.73 -15.77 9.66
C ASP A 124 6.20 -15.87 9.66
N PHE A 125 5.56 -16.02 8.48
CA PHE A 125 4.12 -16.31 8.39
C PHE A 125 3.74 -17.52 9.26
N ARG A 126 4.65 -18.48 9.42
CA ARG A 126 4.44 -19.73 10.20
C ARG A 126 4.16 -19.51 11.67
N ASN A 127 4.49 -18.34 12.21
CA ASN A 127 4.23 -18.02 13.62
C ASN A 127 2.73 -18.00 13.91
N ARG A 128 1.93 -17.45 12.99
CA ARG A 128 0.50 -17.20 13.19
C ARG A 128 -0.38 -17.43 11.97
N ASN A 129 0.17 -17.94 10.87
CA ASN A 129 -0.45 -17.96 9.53
C ASN A 129 -0.93 -16.58 9.07
N ILE A 130 -0.28 -15.50 9.50
CA ILE A 130 -0.65 -14.13 9.13
C ILE A 130 0.61 -13.41 8.64
N ILE A 131 0.47 -12.67 7.54
CA ILE A 131 1.44 -11.70 7.02
C ILE A 131 0.74 -10.36 6.94
N ALA A 132 1.35 -9.30 7.44
CA ALA A 132 0.80 -7.96 7.36
C ALA A 132 1.31 -7.25 6.09
N ASN A 133 0.37 -6.65 5.35
CA ASN A 133 0.67 -5.76 4.23
C ASN A 133 0.80 -4.30 4.74
N PRO A 134 1.89 -3.58 4.43
CA PRO A 134 2.17 -2.26 5.01
C PRO A 134 1.28 -1.12 4.51
N ASN A 135 1.49 0.07 5.07
CA ASN A 135 0.85 1.32 4.68
C ASN A 135 1.29 1.72 3.27
N CYS A 136 0.35 2.23 2.48
CA CYS A 136 0.57 2.61 1.08
C CYS A 136 1.70 3.63 0.90
N SER A 137 1.80 4.63 1.77
CA SER A 137 2.88 5.62 1.74
C SER A 137 4.23 5.01 2.14
N THR A 138 4.23 4.09 3.10
CA THR A 138 5.48 3.39 3.46
C THR A 138 5.97 2.48 2.33
N ILE A 139 5.08 1.74 1.66
CA ILE A 139 5.43 0.85 0.55
C ILE A 139 6.17 1.63 -0.55
N GLN A 140 5.57 2.71 -1.07
CA GLN A 140 6.19 3.45 -2.18
C GLN A 140 7.52 4.08 -1.78
N MET A 141 7.62 4.60 -0.56
CA MET A 141 8.84 5.20 -0.03
C MET A 141 9.95 4.16 0.05
N LEU A 142 9.70 3.00 0.65
CA LEU A 142 10.75 1.99 0.86
C LEU A 142 11.17 1.30 -0.42
N VAL A 143 10.26 1.06 -1.37
CA VAL A 143 10.63 0.53 -2.70
C VAL A 143 11.60 1.51 -3.40
N ALA A 144 11.37 2.82 -3.30
CA ALA A 144 12.29 3.82 -3.85
C ALA A 144 13.61 3.91 -3.05
N LEU A 145 13.56 3.82 -1.73
CA LEU A 145 14.73 4.05 -0.87
C LEU A 145 15.63 2.84 -0.69
N LYS A 146 15.11 1.61 -0.84
CA LYS A 146 15.86 0.38 -0.59
C LYS A 146 17.17 0.27 -1.39
N PRO A 147 17.21 0.53 -2.72
CA PRO A 147 18.47 0.47 -3.48
C PRO A 147 19.54 1.43 -2.96
N ILE A 148 19.13 2.60 -2.44
CA ILE A 148 20.02 3.61 -1.87
C ILE A 148 20.47 3.19 -0.47
N TYR A 149 19.53 2.72 0.35
CA TYR A 149 19.81 2.20 1.69
C TYR A 149 20.85 1.07 1.65
N ASP A 150 20.72 0.12 0.73
CA ASP A 150 21.67 -0.99 0.59
C ASP A 150 23.05 -0.54 0.11
N ALA A 151 23.12 0.53 -0.69
CA ALA A 151 24.38 1.02 -1.24
C ALA A 151 25.19 1.85 -0.24
N VAL A 152 24.53 2.76 0.49
CA VAL A 152 25.22 3.79 1.30
C VAL A 152 24.63 4.01 2.69
N GLY A 153 23.56 3.30 3.05
CA GLY A 153 22.80 3.52 4.27
C GLY A 153 22.01 4.84 4.27
N ILE A 154 20.93 4.89 5.04
CA ILE A 154 20.15 6.11 5.28
C ILE A 154 20.13 6.38 6.77
N GLU A 155 20.53 7.58 7.18
CA GLU A 155 20.47 8.02 8.58
C GLU A 155 19.13 8.66 8.89
N ARG A 156 18.64 9.52 8.00
CA ARG A 156 17.44 10.31 8.24
C ARG A 156 16.61 10.50 6.98
N ILE A 157 15.29 10.48 7.14
CA ILE A 157 14.29 10.70 6.10
C ILE A 157 13.38 11.84 6.55
N ASN A 158 13.31 12.92 5.79
CA ASN A 158 12.20 13.87 5.86
C ASN A 158 11.26 13.60 4.71
N VAL A 159 9.96 13.51 4.99
CA VAL A 159 8.98 13.25 3.95
C VAL A 159 7.73 14.07 4.18
N CYS A 160 7.28 14.76 3.13
CA CYS A 160 5.99 15.42 3.09
C CYS A 160 5.11 14.72 2.06
N THR A 161 3.97 14.19 2.50
CA THR A 161 3.07 13.43 1.64
C THR A 161 1.99 14.34 1.04
N TYR A 162 1.54 13.94 -0.15
CA TYR A 162 0.46 14.54 -0.92
C TYR A 162 -0.52 13.41 -1.23
N GLN A 163 -1.25 12.96 -0.20
CA GLN A 163 -2.07 11.76 -0.29
C GLN A 163 -3.46 12.08 -0.89
N SER A 164 -3.88 11.29 -1.87
CA SER A 164 -5.19 11.36 -2.51
C SER A 164 -6.34 10.97 -1.58
N VAL A 165 -7.57 11.32 -1.94
CA VAL A 165 -8.78 10.98 -1.17
C VAL A 165 -9.18 9.50 -1.24
N SER A 166 -8.66 8.73 -2.20
CA SER A 166 -8.83 7.26 -2.26
C SER A 166 -8.30 6.54 -1.02
N GLY A 167 -7.34 7.13 -0.29
CA GLY A 167 -6.88 6.60 1.00
C GLY A 167 -7.97 6.54 2.07
N SER A 168 -9.03 7.35 1.95
CA SER A 168 -10.23 7.30 2.81
C SER A 168 -11.34 6.42 2.20
N GLY A 169 -11.01 5.61 1.19
CA GLY A 169 -11.93 4.78 0.45
C GLY A 169 -12.98 5.58 -0.34
N LYS A 170 -14.08 4.91 -0.69
CA LYS A 170 -15.16 5.47 -1.52
C LYS A 170 -15.75 6.76 -0.95
N LYS A 171 -15.87 6.87 0.37
CA LYS A 171 -16.41 8.08 1.04
C LYS A 171 -15.57 9.32 0.73
N GLY A 172 -14.23 9.19 0.75
CA GLY A 172 -13.33 10.30 0.41
C GLY A 172 -13.44 10.71 -1.06
N ILE A 173 -13.56 9.73 -1.97
CA ILE A 173 -13.74 9.95 -3.41
C ILE A 173 -15.07 10.69 -3.67
N ASP A 174 -16.17 10.18 -3.11
CA ASP A 174 -17.50 10.75 -3.25
C ASP A 174 -17.56 12.18 -2.67
N GLU A 175 -16.91 12.42 -1.53
CA GLU A 175 -16.84 13.75 -0.91
C GLU A 175 -16.08 14.76 -1.77
N LEU A 176 -14.90 14.42 -2.30
CA LEU A 176 -14.15 15.33 -3.17
C LEU A 176 -14.95 15.66 -4.43
N ALA A 177 -15.54 14.65 -5.08
CA ALA A 177 -16.36 14.86 -6.28
C ALA A 177 -17.58 15.74 -5.96
N GLY A 178 -18.31 15.42 -4.89
CA GLY A 178 -19.51 16.15 -4.49
C GLY A 178 -19.22 17.60 -4.11
N GLN A 179 -18.20 17.86 -3.28
CA GLN A 179 -17.81 19.21 -2.91
C GLN A 179 -17.36 20.03 -4.13
N THR A 180 -16.57 19.42 -5.03
CA THR A 180 -16.09 20.10 -6.25
C THR A 180 -17.25 20.52 -7.15
N VAL A 181 -18.21 19.63 -7.41
CA VAL A 181 -19.40 19.95 -8.22
C VAL A 181 -20.23 21.05 -7.58
N LYS A 182 -20.47 21.01 -6.27
CA LYS A 182 -21.24 22.05 -5.56
C LYS A 182 -20.58 23.42 -5.68
N LEU A 183 -19.28 23.52 -5.40
CA LEU A 183 -18.54 24.79 -5.46
C LEU A 183 -18.52 25.38 -6.87
N LEU A 184 -18.31 24.55 -7.89
CA LEU A 184 -18.34 25.01 -9.29
C LEU A 184 -19.73 25.49 -9.73
N ASN A 185 -20.80 25.09 -9.04
CA ASN A 185 -22.16 25.57 -9.22
C ASN A 185 -22.53 26.68 -8.21
N SER A 186 -21.56 27.30 -7.53
CA SER A 186 -21.77 28.35 -6.52
C SER A 186 -22.66 27.92 -5.35
N GLN A 187 -22.64 26.63 -5.01
CA GLN A 187 -23.33 26.06 -3.86
C GLN A 187 -22.33 25.82 -2.71
N GLU A 188 -22.83 25.86 -1.47
CA GLU A 188 -22.02 25.52 -0.30
C GLU A 188 -21.63 24.05 -0.28
N ALA A 189 -20.39 23.76 0.12
CA ALA A 189 -19.82 22.43 0.19
C ALA A 189 -19.48 22.07 1.65
N GLU A 190 -20.40 21.36 2.30
CA GLU A 190 -20.20 20.90 3.67
C GLU A 190 -19.33 19.62 3.74
N PRO A 191 -18.37 19.56 4.66
CA PRO A 191 -17.56 18.36 4.89
C PRO A 191 -18.31 17.33 5.75
N ASN A 192 -18.32 16.06 5.31
CA ASN A 192 -18.97 14.94 6.03
C ASN A 192 -17.95 13.88 6.47
N THR A 193 -16.95 13.60 5.62
CA THR A 193 -15.90 12.61 5.83
C THR A 193 -14.70 13.24 6.50
N TYR A 194 -14.29 14.41 6.03
CA TYR A 194 -13.18 15.16 6.60
C TYR A 194 -13.67 16.20 7.63
N LYS A 195 -12.77 16.68 8.50
CA LYS A 195 -13.09 17.77 9.45
C LYS A 195 -13.20 19.14 8.78
N LYS A 196 -12.69 19.28 7.55
CA LYS A 196 -12.64 20.51 6.77
C LYS A 196 -12.88 20.19 5.29
N GLN A 197 -13.29 21.18 4.50
CA GLN A 197 -13.47 21.05 3.06
C GLN A 197 -12.18 20.54 2.40
N ILE A 198 -12.30 19.50 1.56
CA ILE A 198 -11.17 18.96 0.80
C ILE A 198 -11.11 19.54 -0.61
N ALA A 199 -12.24 19.86 -1.24
CA ALA A 199 -12.23 20.45 -2.57
C ALA A 199 -11.44 21.77 -2.59
N PHE A 200 -10.49 21.87 -3.52
CA PHE A 200 -9.55 22.99 -3.68
C PHE A 200 -8.75 23.34 -2.42
N ASN A 201 -8.45 22.36 -1.56
CA ASN A 201 -7.79 22.59 -0.29
C ASN A 201 -6.80 21.47 0.08
N CYS A 202 -5.88 21.74 1.01
CA CYS A 202 -4.94 20.76 1.57
C CYS A 202 -5.15 20.63 3.08
N LEU A 203 -5.23 19.39 3.59
CA LEU A 203 -5.48 19.10 5.00
C LEU A 203 -4.27 18.40 5.63
N PRO A 204 -3.48 19.07 6.50
CA PRO A 204 -2.32 18.47 7.15
C PRO A 204 -2.76 17.64 8.38
N HIS A 205 -3.64 16.68 8.16
CA HIS A 205 -4.19 15.80 9.19
C HIS A 205 -4.81 14.57 8.53
N ILE A 206 -4.13 13.43 8.66
CA ILE A 206 -4.61 12.12 8.22
C ILE A 206 -4.55 11.17 9.40
N ASP A 207 -5.66 10.47 9.66
CA ASP A 207 -5.83 9.61 10.83
C ASP A 207 -5.87 10.45 12.15
N GLU A 208 -5.84 9.78 13.31
CA GLU A 208 -5.90 10.43 14.63
C GLU A 208 -4.59 11.10 15.06
N PHE A 209 -4.66 12.13 15.91
CA PHE A 209 -3.48 12.70 16.56
C PHE A 209 -2.99 11.80 17.70
N MET A 210 -1.67 11.72 17.83
CA MET A 210 -0.94 11.04 18.89
C MET A 210 -0.46 12.05 19.94
N ASP A 211 -0.10 11.58 21.13
CA ASP A 211 0.31 12.45 22.25
C ASP A 211 1.58 13.28 21.98
N ASN A 212 2.42 12.84 21.04
CA ASN A 212 3.65 13.53 20.64
C ASN A 212 3.42 14.64 19.59
N GLY A 213 2.16 14.87 19.18
CA GLY A 213 1.79 15.89 18.19
C GLY A 213 1.79 15.43 16.74
N TYR A 214 2.35 14.26 16.44
CA TYR A 214 2.20 13.61 15.13
C TYR A 214 0.81 12.98 15.00
N THR A 215 0.42 12.68 13.78
CA THR A 215 -0.75 11.84 13.47
C THR A 215 -0.35 10.38 13.39
N LYS A 216 -1.33 9.47 13.44
CA LYS A 216 -1.09 8.04 13.32
C LYS A 216 -0.61 7.65 11.92
N GLU A 217 -1.03 8.37 10.88
CA GLU A 217 -0.51 8.15 9.52
C GLU A 217 0.98 8.49 9.44
N GLU A 218 1.40 9.57 10.08
CA GLU A 218 2.80 9.94 10.24
C GLU A 218 3.56 8.86 11.01
N MET A 219 3.04 8.41 12.15
CA MET A 219 3.71 7.37 12.94
C MET A 219 3.78 6.01 12.23
N LYS A 220 2.82 5.65 11.37
CA LYS A 220 2.94 4.46 10.49
C LYS A 220 4.20 4.53 9.65
N MET A 221 4.46 5.67 8.99
CA MET A 221 5.67 5.84 8.17
C MET A 221 6.96 5.67 8.98
N VAL A 222 6.96 6.03 10.27
CA VAL A 222 8.12 5.83 11.15
C VAL A 222 8.26 4.35 11.53
N TRP A 223 7.26 3.79 12.21
CA TRP A 223 7.34 2.46 12.79
C TRP A 223 7.43 1.35 11.74
N GLU A 224 6.66 1.48 10.66
CA GLU A 224 6.66 0.49 9.60
C GLU A 224 7.99 0.51 8.83
N THR A 225 8.60 1.69 8.60
CA THR A 225 9.95 1.80 8.01
C THR A 225 10.98 1.05 8.83
N GLN A 226 11.05 1.32 10.13
CA GLN A 226 12.02 0.70 11.02
C GLN A 226 11.83 -0.82 11.09
N LYS A 227 10.57 -1.29 11.17
CA LYS A 227 10.28 -2.74 11.19
C LYS A 227 10.63 -3.43 9.85
N ILE A 228 10.31 -2.82 8.72
CA ILE A 228 10.55 -3.40 7.39
C ILE A 228 12.05 -3.45 7.07
N LEU A 229 12.80 -2.40 7.42
CA LEU A 229 14.26 -2.37 7.24
C LEU A 229 15.00 -3.22 8.27
N GLY A 230 14.37 -3.56 9.40
CA GLY A 230 15.04 -4.18 10.53
C GLY A 230 16.07 -3.26 11.19
N ASP A 231 15.87 -1.95 11.09
CA ASP A 231 16.80 -0.91 11.55
C ASP A 231 16.03 0.20 12.29
N ASP A 232 16.18 0.25 13.61
CA ASP A 232 15.57 1.25 14.48
C ASP A 232 16.35 2.58 14.53
N SER A 233 17.55 2.62 13.95
CA SER A 233 18.39 3.81 13.89
C SER A 233 18.00 4.78 12.78
N VAL A 234 17.26 4.32 11.76
CA VAL A 234 16.74 5.19 10.70
C VAL A 234 15.71 6.15 11.27
N ALA A 235 16.06 7.44 11.28
CA ALA A 235 15.18 8.48 11.76
C ALA A 235 14.19 8.91 10.66
N VAL A 236 12.89 8.83 10.91
CA VAL A 236 11.85 9.24 9.95
C VAL A 236 11.07 10.43 10.52
N ASN A 237 10.99 11.51 9.74
CA ASN A 237 10.25 12.73 10.07
C ASN A 237 9.20 13.04 8.99
N PRO A 238 7.99 12.48 9.14
CA PRO A 238 6.92 12.66 8.17
C PRO A 238 6.00 13.84 8.49
N THR A 239 5.43 14.43 7.45
CA THR A 239 4.23 15.28 7.52
C THR A 239 3.22 14.77 6.50
N CYS A 240 2.06 14.31 6.97
CA CYS A 240 1.06 13.67 6.10
C CYS A 240 -0.08 14.63 5.73
N VAL A 241 -0.21 14.96 4.45
CA VAL A 241 -1.20 15.94 3.97
C VAL A 241 -2.16 15.30 2.97
N ARG A 242 -3.47 15.46 3.22
CA ARG A 242 -4.52 15.08 2.27
C ARG A 242 -4.68 16.19 1.25
N VAL A 243 -4.63 15.83 -0.03
CA VAL A 243 -4.75 16.76 -1.18
C VAL A 243 -5.97 16.41 -2.04
N PRO A 244 -6.50 17.35 -2.86
CA PRO A 244 -7.73 17.15 -3.62
C PRO A 244 -7.47 16.37 -4.92
N VAL A 245 -6.90 15.18 -4.79
CA VAL A 245 -6.58 14.25 -5.88
C VAL A 245 -7.34 12.95 -5.64
N PHE A 246 -7.90 12.33 -6.69
CA PHE A 246 -8.70 11.12 -6.55
C PHE A 246 -7.87 9.88 -6.21
N TYR A 247 -6.84 9.57 -6.99
CA TYR A 247 -6.02 8.37 -6.86
C TYR A 247 -4.53 8.74 -6.93
N GLY A 248 -3.69 7.90 -6.32
CA GLY A 248 -2.24 8.07 -6.29
C GLY A 248 -1.77 8.92 -5.11
N HIS A 249 -0.69 8.47 -4.47
CA HIS A 249 0.02 9.24 -3.46
C HIS A 249 1.31 9.78 -4.06
N ALA A 250 1.71 10.96 -3.61
CA ALA A 250 3.00 11.52 -3.96
C ALA A 250 3.73 11.99 -2.71
N GLU A 251 5.05 11.97 -2.74
CA GLU A 251 5.90 12.22 -1.59
C GLU A 251 7.11 13.05 -2.03
N ALA A 252 7.31 14.19 -1.37
CA ALA A 252 8.58 14.90 -1.42
C ALA A 252 9.48 14.26 -0.35
N VAL A 253 10.50 13.53 -0.78
CA VAL A 253 11.39 12.75 0.08
C VAL A 253 12.78 13.39 0.05
N HIS A 254 13.29 13.74 1.23
CA HIS A 254 14.64 14.28 1.42
C HIS A 254 15.37 13.37 2.42
N ILE A 255 16.43 12.71 1.97
CA ILE A 255 17.19 11.76 2.77
C ILE A 255 18.59 12.29 3.08
N GLU A 256 19.11 11.92 4.23
CA GLU A 256 20.49 12.10 4.64
C GLU A 256 21.14 10.70 4.68
N CYS A 257 22.11 10.45 3.80
CA CYS A 257 22.77 9.15 3.66
C CYS A 257 23.97 9.03 4.61
N GLN A 258 24.26 7.80 5.07
CA GLN A 258 25.41 7.57 5.96
C GLN A 258 26.74 7.74 5.21
N GLN A 259 26.79 7.39 3.93
CA GLN A 259 27.93 7.65 3.04
C GLN A 259 27.52 8.58 1.88
N PRO A 260 28.47 9.34 1.30
CA PRO A 260 28.19 10.18 0.14
C PRO A 260 27.68 9.35 -1.06
N LEU A 261 26.66 9.87 -1.75
CA LEU A 261 26.12 9.30 -2.99
C LEU A 261 25.70 10.44 -3.91
N ASP A 262 26.22 10.48 -5.14
CA ASP A 262 25.77 11.49 -6.11
C ASP A 262 24.40 11.13 -6.68
N ALA A 263 23.58 12.13 -7.01
CA ALA A 263 22.27 11.95 -7.62
C ALA A 263 22.32 11.13 -8.91
N THR A 264 23.39 11.23 -9.69
CA THR A 264 23.60 10.41 -10.89
C THR A 264 23.73 8.94 -10.54
N GLU A 265 24.51 8.61 -9.51
CA GLU A 265 24.69 7.25 -9.02
C GLU A 265 23.39 6.73 -8.38
N ALA A 266 22.67 7.57 -7.64
CA ALA A 266 21.36 7.23 -7.10
C ALA A 266 20.33 6.92 -8.20
N MET A 267 20.29 7.72 -9.28
CA MET A 267 19.43 7.44 -10.44
C MET A 267 19.80 6.12 -11.12
N ASP A 268 21.10 5.81 -11.25
CA ASP A 268 21.56 4.54 -11.79
C ASP A 268 21.09 3.35 -10.94
N LEU A 269 21.19 3.44 -9.60
CA LEU A 269 20.67 2.42 -8.68
C LEU A 269 19.16 2.24 -8.84
N LEU A 270 18.40 3.34 -8.82
CA LEU A 270 16.94 3.33 -8.98
C LEU A 270 16.51 2.72 -10.32
N SER A 271 17.21 3.02 -11.41
CA SER A 271 16.89 2.52 -12.76
C SER A 271 17.03 1.00 -12.91
N ARG A 272 17.81 0.37 -12.03
CA ARG A 272 18.05 -1.08 -12.01
C ARG A 272 17.17 -1.79 -10.98
N ALA A 273 16.49 -1.05 -10.12
CA ALA A 273 15.64 -1.60 -9.09
C ALA A 273 14.34 -2.14 -9.70
N GLU A 274 13.94 -3.35 -9.27
CA GLU A 274 12.67 -3.93 -9.69
C GLU A 274 11.51 -3.09 -9.14
N GLY A 275 10.49 -2.87 -9.96
CA GLY A 275 9.30 -2.11 -9.55
C GLY A 275 9.52 -0.60 -9.41
N VAL A 276 10.63 -0.06 -9.93
CA VAL A 276 10.89 1.39 -9.98
C VAL A 276 11.00 1.89 -11.43
N GLU A 277 10.28 2.96 -11.76
CA GLU A 277 10.43 3.72 -13.02
C GLU A 277 11.01 5.11 -12.72
N VAL A 278 12.13 5.45 -13.36
CA VAL A 278 12.85 6.71 -13.13
C VAL A 278 12.54 7.73 -14.23
N TYR A 279 12.22 8.96 -13.83
CA TYR A 279 12.00 10.12 -14.68
C TYR A 279 13.19 11.07 -14.60
N TYR A 280 13.70 11.49 -15.76
CA TYR A 280 14.95 12.24 -15.89
C TYR A 280 14.74 13.70 -16.33
N GLY A 281 15.68 14.56 -15.94
CA GLY A 281 15.74 15.94 -16.42
C GLY A 281 14.53 16.77 -15.99
N GLU A 282 13.83 17.36 -16.96
CA GLU A 282 12.62 18.17 -16.72
C GLU A 282 11.35 17.33 -16.60
N ASP A 283 11.41 16.02 -16.86
CA ASP A 283 10.26 15.11 -16.72
C ASP A 283 10.09 14.63 -15.27
N TYR A 284 8.84 14.40 -14.86
CA TYR A 284 8.51 13.96 -13.50
C TYR A 284 7.14 13.28 -13.43
N PRO A 285 6.98 12.27 -12.55
CA PRO A 285 5.71 11.57 -12.41
C PRO A 285 4.71 12.40 -11.62
N THR A 286 3.43 12.27 -11.99
CA THR A 286 2.30 12.84 -11.27
C THR A 286 1.23 11.77 -11.01
N GLN A 287 0.40 12.04 -10.00
CA GLN A 287 -0.63 11.10 -9.54
C GLN A 287 -1.67 10.80 -10.63
N VAL A 288 -2.06 11.84 -11.39
CA VAL A 288 -3.16 11.75 -12.37
C VAL A 288 -2.71 11.13 -13.68
N LYS A 289 -1.57 11.55 -14.23
CA LYS A 289 -1.17 11.18 -15.59
C LYS A 289 -0.36 9.89 -15.63
N GLU A 290 0.57 9.72 -14.70
CA GLU A 290 1.50 8.58 -14.71
C GLU A 290 1.03 7.46 -13.77
N ALA A 291 0.75 7.76 -12.50
CA ALA A 291 0.65 6.73 -11.47
C ALA A 291 -0.64 5.90 -11.50
N THR A 292 -1.79 6.52 -11.82
CA THR A 292 -3.10 5.84 -11.72
C THR A 292 -3.15 4.58 -12.58
N GLY A 293 -3.51 3.45 -11.97
CA GLY A 293 -3.60 2.16 -12.65
C GLY A 293 -2.27 1.43 -12.84
N LYS A 294 -1.18 1.87 -12.20
CA LYS A 294 0.15 1.25 -12.30
C LYS A 294 0.51 0.41 -11.08
N ASP A 295 1.33 -0.60 -11.33
CA ASP A 295 1.76 -1.62 -10.36
C ASP A 295 3.19 -1.42 -9.85
N HIS A 296 3.80 -0.28 -10.17
CA HIS A 296 5.18 0.06 -9.83
C HIS A 296 5.28 1.47 -9.26
N VAL A 297 6.42 1.77 -8.65
CA VAL A 297 6.72 3.07 -8.04
C VAL A 297 7.44 3.93 -9.06
N MET A 298 7.13 5.22 -9.10
CA MET A 298 7.76 6.18 -10.00
C MET A 298 8.55 7.19 -9.21
N VAL A 299 9.76 7.48 -9.66
CA VAL A 299 10.68 8.41 -9.00
C VAL A 299 11.17 9.44 -9.99
N GLY A 300 11.07 10.71 -9.64
CA GLY A 300 11.65 11.81 -10.40
C GLY A 300 12.28 12.85 -9.49
N ARG A 301 12.71 13.97 -10.07
CA ARG A 301 13.29 15.11 -9.32
C ARG A 301 14.50 14.72 -8.44
N VAL A 302 15.20 13.64 -8.79
CA VAL A 302 16.39 13.16 -8.09
C VAL A 302 17.51 14.18 -8.24
N ARG A 303 18.06 14.67 -7.13
CA ARG A 303 19.13 15.68 -7.12
C ARG A 303 19.87 15.68 -5.79
N ASN A 304 21.13 16.13 -5.81
CA ASN A 304 21.89 16.39 -4.59
C ASN A 304 21.17 17.45 -3.77
N ASP A 305 21.09 17.24 -2.46
CA ASP A 305 20.67 18.29 -1.55
C ASP A 305 21.82 19.29 -1.35
N ILE A 306 21.57 20.54 -1.72
CA ILE A 306 22.55 21.61 -1.54
C ILE A 306 22.74 22.00 -0.07
N SER A 307 21.83 21.58 0.82
CA SER A 307 21.84 21.91 2.24
C SER A 307 22.60 20.91 3.11
N HIS A 308 22.86 19.71 2.59
CA HIS A 308 23.50 18.62 3.33
C HIS A 308 24.54 17.89 2.45
N PRO A 309 25.78 17.67 2.93
CA PRO A 309 26.86 17.10 2.11
C PRO A 309 26.57 15.69 1.57
N ASN A 310 25.75 14.90 2.28
CA ASN A 310 25.32 13.55 1.89
C ASN A 310 23.81 13.48 1.69
N GLY A 311 23.17 14.59 1.33
CA GLY A 311 21.72 14.64 1.18
C GLY A 311 21.27 14.37 -0.27
N LEU A 312 20.15 13.69 -0.42
CA LEU A 312 19.47 13.48 -1.71
C LEU A 312 18.00 13.85 -1.59
N ASN A 313 17.48 14.48 -2.64
CA ASN A 313 16.07 14.84 -2.76
C ASN A 313 15.44 14.07 -3.92
N MET A 314 14.21 13.58 -3.74
CA MET A 314 13.45 12.92 -4.79
C MET A 314 11.93 13.15 -4.63
N TRP A 315 11.20 12.88 -5.70
CA TRP A 315 9.75 12.92 -5.76
C TRP A 315 9.24 11.52 -6.11
N VAL A 316 8.50 10.90 -5.20
CA VAL A 316 8.03 9.51 -5.32
C VAL A 316 6.52 9.49 -5.50
N VAL A 317 6.03 8.75 -6.48
CA VAL A 317 4.59 8.62 -6.78
C VAL A 317 4.23 7.17 -7.03
N ALA A 318 3.11 6.72 -6.46
CA ALA A 318 2.55 5.41 -6.76
C ALA A 318 1.02 5.42 -6.64
N ASP A 319 0.36 4.47 -7.31
CA ASP A 319 -1.06 4.20 -7.08
C ASP A 319 -1.23 3.52 -5.70
N ASN A 320 -1.89 4.21 -4.79
CA ASN A 320 -2.06 3.78 -3.41
C ASN A 320 -3.06 2.62 -3.25
N VAL A 321 -3.94 2.38 -4.24
CA VAL A 321 -4.90 1.27 -4.22
C VAL A 321 -4.29 0.04 -4.90
N ARG A 322 -3.42 0.24 -5.90
CA ARG A 322 -2.63 -0.81 -6.57
C ARG A 322 -1.32 -1.10 -5.85
N LYS A 323 -0.18 -0.53 -6.28
CA LYS A 323 1.13 -0.82 -5.69
C LYS A 323 1.17 -0.60 -4.18
N GLY A 324 0.49 0.42 -3.68
CA GLY A 324 0.41 0.70 -2.23
C GLY A 324 -0.51 -0.22 -1.42
N ALA A 325 -1.22 -1.18 -2.03
CA ALA A 325 -2.09 -2.09 -1.29
C ALA A 325 -2.30 -3.44 -2.00
N ALA A 326 -3.11 -3.45 -3.06
CA ALA A 326 -3.52 -4.68 -3.73
C ALA A 326 -2.35 -5.42 -4.37
N THR A 327 -1.52 -4.72 -5.14
CA THR A 327 -0.40 -5.34 -5.87
C THR A 327 0.65 -5.85 -4.91
N ASN A 328 0.99 -5.11 -3.85
CA ASN A 328 1.91 -5.59 -2.82
C ASN A 328 1.36 -6.86 -2.14
N SER A 329 0.07 -6.90 -1.83
CA SER A 329 -0.57 -8.09 -1.23
C SER A 329 -0.50 -9.31 -2.15
N VAL A 330 -0.75 -9.13 -3.46
CA VAL A 330 -0.64 -10.22 -4.44
C VAL A 330 0.81 -10.64 -4.65
N GLN A 331 1.77 -9.71 -4.66
CA GLN A 331 3.20 -10.04 -4.75
C GLN A 331 3.68 -10.83 -3.52
N ILE A 332 3.20 -10.50 -2.31
CA ILE A 332 3.45 -11.32 -1.11
C ILE A 332 2.92 -12.74 -1.34
N ALA A 333 1.69 -12.87 -1.85
CA ALA A 333 1.10 -14.18 -2.14
C ALA A 333 1.89 -14.95 -3.21
N GLU A 334 2.40 -14.28 -4.24
CA GLU A 334 3.24 -14.86 -5.30
C GLU A 334 4.55 -15.42 -4.73
N LEU A 335 5.22 -14.67 -3.84
CA LEU A 335 6.42 -15.15 -3.16
C LEU A 335 6.12 -16.30 -2.21
N LEU A 336 5.00 -16.22 -1.48
CA LEU A 336 4.55 -17.26 -0.57
C LEU A 336 4.38 -18.60 -1.30
N ILE A 337 3.65 -18.62 -2.42
CA ILE A 337 3.43 -19.84 -3.20
C ILE A 337 4.70 -20.35 -3.88
N ARG A 338 5.60 -19.45 -4.29
CA ARG A 338 6.83 -19.84 -4.98
C ARG A 338 7.81 -20.55 -4.06
N ASP A 339 7.97 -20.03 -2.84
CA ASP A 339 9.08 -20.40 -1.96
C ASP A 339 8.66 -21.30 -0.79
N TYR A 340 7.36 -21.36 -0.45
CA TYR A 340 6.90 -22.00 0.79
C TYR A 340 5.77 -23.03 0.64
N LEU A 341 5.10 -23.12 -0.52
CA LEU A 341 3.94 -24.01 -0.75
C LEU A 341 4.07 -24.88 -2.00
#